data_AF-A0A7S1WEZ2-F1
#
_entry.id   AF-A0A7S1WEZ2-F1
#
_cell.length_a   1.000
_cell.length_b   1.000
_cell.length_c   1.000
_cell.angle_alpha   90.00
_cell.angle_beta   90.00
_cell.angle_gamma   90.00
#
_symmetry.space_group_name_H-M   'P 1'
#
loop_
_entity.id
_entity.type
_entity.pdbx_description
1 polymer ?
#
loop_
_entity_poly.entity_id
_entity_poly.type
_entity_poly.pdbx_seq_one_letter_code
_entity_poly.pdbx_strand_id
1 'polypeptide(L)'
;RPPWRGSRPPLQPASAAVEFAFCAYFSAELAVRFLAFRRKLLCLWDRWFVFDAALVALMVLETWVLPLADAVAGGVGSGGALANLSSFRLLRLLRLTRMAKVMRYFPELLTLVRSIAGAAQAVSFILLFLVIVVYVFALVFTSQLGGGRAGARAGAEGV
;
A
#
# COMPACT_ATOMS: atom_id res chain seq x y z
N ARG A 1 -5.86 31.06 28.14
CA ARG A 1 -4.93 29.95 27.77
C ARG A 1 -5.60 28.64 28.19
N PRO A 2 -5.86 27.66 27.30
CA PRO A 2 -6.69 26.52 27.64
C PRO A 2 -5.97 25.53 28.59
N PRO A 3 -6.69 24.92 29.55
CA PRO A 3 -6.12 24.13 30.66
C PRO A 3 -5.72 22.69 30.29
N TRP A 4 -5.92 22.25 29.05
CA TRP A 4 -5.69 20.85 28.63
C TRP A 4 -4.21 20.50 28.35
N ARG A 5 -3.28 21.43 28.58
CA ARG A 5 -1.83 21.19 28.43
C ARG A 5 -1.27 20.53 29.70
N GLY A 6 -1.87 19.41 30.10
CA GLY A 6 -1.33 18.53 31.11
C GLY A 6 -0.26 17.64 30.48
N SER A 7 0.94 17.65 31.06
CA SER A 7 2.06 16.79 30.73
C SER A 7 1.62 15.33 30.66
N ARG A 8 1.44 14.78 29.46
CA ARG A 8 1.23 13.34 29.29
C ARG A 8 2.50 12.65 29.82
N PRO A 9 2.42 11.71 30.77
CA PRO A 9 3.59 10.93 31.17
C PRO A 9 4.17 10.21 29.95
N PRO A 10 5.44 9.74 29.99
CA PRO A 10 5.99 8.92 28.92
C PRO A 10 5.24 7.58 28.89
N LEU A 11 4.06 7.56 28.24
CA LEU A 11 3.28 6.35 27.94
C LEU A 11 3.95 5.52 26.84
N GLN A 12 5.18 5.87 26.45
CA GLN A 12 6.01 5.19 25.47
C GLN A 12 6.09 3.66 25.70
N PRO A 13 6.26 3.14 26.94
CA PRO A 13 6.25 1.69 27.15
C PRO A 13 4.82 1.11 27.09
N ALA A 14 3.80 1.87 27.49
CA ALA A 14 2.42 1.41 27.48
C ALA A 14 1.86 1.29 26.06
N SER A 15 2.12 2.27 25.17
CA SER A 15 1.72 2.19 23.77
C SER A 15 2.43 1.05 23.04
N ALA A 16 3.72 0.84 23.30
CA ALA A 16 4.48 -0.27 22.72
C ALA A 16 3.94 -1.63 23.20
N ALA A 17 3.67 -1.78 24.50
CA ALA A 17 3.10 -3.01 25.06
C ALA A 17 1.73 -3.35 24.44
N VAL A 18 0.89 -2.33 24.24
CA VAL A 18 -0.40 -2.49 23.56
C VAL A 18 -0.20 -2.94 22.12
N GLU A 19 0.75 -2.38 21.38
CA GLU A 19 1.06 -2.79 20.01
C GLU A 19 1.54 -4.25 19.91
N PHE A 20 2.41 -4.68 20.83
CA PHE A 20 2.86 -6.08 20.91
C PHE A 20 1.71 -7.04 21.27
N ALA A 21 0.85 -6.66 22.22
CA ALA A 21 -0.31 -7.45 22.61
C ALA A 21 -1.30 -7.61 21.44
N PHE A 22 -1.59 -6.53 20.71
CA PHE A 22 -2.41 -6.60 19.50
C PHE A 22 -1.77 -7.47 18.43
N CYS A 23 -0.46 -7.33 18.19
CA CYS A 23 0.26 -8.16 17.23
C CYS A 23 0.15 -9.65 17.60
N ALA A 24 0.45 -10.00 18.85
CA ALA A 24 0.36 -11.36 19.38
C ALA A 24 -1.05 -11.95 19.23
N TYR A 25 -2.09 -11.19 19.59
CA TYR A 25 -3.48 -11.58 19.41
C TYR A 25 -3.81 -11.89 17.94
N PHE A 26 -3.40 -11.03 17.01
CA PHE A 26 -3.67 -11.23 15.59
C PHE A 26 -2.89 -12.37 14.96
N SER A 27 -1.64 -12.59 15.38
CA SER A 27 -0.89 -13.78 14.98
C SER A 27 -1.49 -15.07 15.56
N ALA A 28 -2.01 -15.03 16.79
CA ALA A 28 -2.71 -16.16 17.39
C ALA A 28 -4.05 -16.45 16.70
N GLU A 29 -4.84 -15.44 16.36
CA GLU A 29 -6.08 -15.58 15.59
C GLU A 29 -5.81 -16.23 14.21
N LEU A 30 -4.77 -15.77 13.51
CA LEU A 30 -4.35 -16.36 12.23
C LEU A 30 -3.84 -17.80 12.41
N ALA A 31 -3.08 -18.07 13.47
CA ALA A 31 -2.60 -19.41 13.79
C ALA A 31 -3.75 -20.37 14.11
N VAL A 32 -4.76 -19.93 14.86
CA VAL A 32 -5.98 -20.70 15.15
C VAL A 32 -6.76 -20.98 13.87
N ARG A 33 -6.94 -19.97 12.99
CA ARG A 33 -7.54 -20.18 11.65
C ARG A 33 -6.75 -21.18 10.81
N PHE A 34 -5.43 -21.10 10.83
CA PHE A 34 -4.55 -22.01 10.09
C PHE A 34 -4.60 -23.44 10.66
N LEU A 35 -4.73 -23.59 11.98
CA LEU A 35 -4.87 -24.88 12.67
C LEU A 35 -6.26 -25.51 12.48
N ALA A 36 -7.29 -24.71 12.23
CA ALA A 36 -8.65 -25.20 11.96
C ALA A 36 -8.79 -25.89 10.59
N PHE A 37 -7.89 -25.64 9.63
CA PHE A 37 -7.91 -26.31 8.32
C PHE A 37 -7.10 -27.62 8.32
N ARG A 38 -7.77 -28.73 7.95
CA ARG A 38 -7.13 -30.07 7.90
C ARG A 38 -6.07 -30.25 6.80
N ARG A 39 -6.08 -29.44 5.72
CA ARG A 39 -5.09 -29.48 4.63
C ARG A 39 -4.47 -28.10 4.41
N LYS A 40 -3.25 -27.90 4.93
CA LYS A 40 -2.51 -26.63 4.93
C LYS A 40 -2.22 -26.07 3.53
N LEU A 41 -2.13 -26.94 2.51
CA LEU A 41 -1.82 -26.55 1.13
C LEU A 41 -3.00 -25.98 0.33
N LEU A 42 -4.25 -26.35 0.65
CA LEU A 42 -5.43 -25.74 0.02
C LEU A 42 -5.67 -24.30 0.49
N CYS A 43 -5.14 -23.95 1.67
CA CYS A 43 -5.26 -22.63 2.28
C CYS A 43 -4.49 -21.55 1.48
N LEU A 44 -3.39 -21.92 0.82
CA LEU A 44 -2.57 -21.02 0.01
C LEU A 44 -3.17 -20.70 -1.38
N TRP A 45 -4.28 -21.35 -1.74
CA TRP A 45 -5.00 -21.07 -2.98
C TRP A 45 -6.19 -20.12 -2.78
N ASP A 46 -6.65 -19.93 -1.55
CA ASP A 46 -7.69 -18.94 -1.25
C ASP A 46 -7.07 -17.54 -1.21
N ARG A 47 -7.41 -16.73 -2.22
CA ARG A 47 -6.89 -15.37 -2.41
C ARG A 47 -7.19 -14.46 -1.21
N TRP A 48 -8.30 -14.70 -0.52
CA TRP A 48 -8.65 -13.92 0.68
C TRP A 48 -7.79 -14.32 1.88
N PHE A 49 -7.49 -15.60 2.01
CA PHE A 49 -6.61 -16.11 3.07
C PHE A 49 -5.15 -15.69 2.86
N VAL A 50 -4.63 -15.82 1.63
CA VAL A 50 -3.26 -15.38 1.29
C VAL A 50 -3.10 -13.89 1.52
N PHE A 51 -4.11 -13.08 1.18
CA PHE A 51 -4.08 -11.66 1.46
C PHE A 51 -4.10 -11.35 2.97
N ASP A 52 -4.93 -12.04 3.76
CA ASP A 52 -4.94 -11.89 5.22
C ASP A 52 -3.61 -12.32 5.86
N ALA A 53 -3.06 -13.46 5.43
CA ALA A 53 -1.77 -13.96 5.89
C ALA A 53 -0.62 -13.00 5.54
N ALA A 54 -0.62 -12.43 4.33
CA ALA A 54 0.37 -11.44 3.91
C ALA A 54 0.28 -10.16 4.76
N LEU A 55 -0.93 -9.67 5.06
CA LEU A 55 -1.12 -8.51 5.94
C LEU A 55 -0.60 -8.76 7.36
N VAL A 56 -0.85 -9.94 7.93
CA VAL A 56 -0.32 -10.29 9.26
C VAL A 56 1.20 -10.44 9.22
N ALA A 57 1.76 -11.09 8.19
CA ALA A 57 3.20 -11.22 8.04
C ALA A 57 3.90 -9.85 7.95
N LEU A 58 3.33 -8.91 7.20
CA LEU A 58 3.81 -7.53 7.12
C LEU A 58 3.69 -6.78 8.46
N MET A 59 2.64 -7.03 9.24
CA MET A 59 2.47 -6.45 10.58
C MET A 59 3.51 -6.98 11.58
N VAL A 60 3.80 -8.29 11.55
CA VAL A 60 4.85 -8.90 12.38
C VAL A 60 6.22 -8.36 11.98
N LEU A 61 6.49 -8.20 10.69
CA LEU A 61 7.71 -7.57 10.19
C LEU A 61 7.86 -6.13 10.72
N GLU A 62 6.81 -5.31 10.66
CA GLU A 62 6.83 -3.92 11.17
C GLU A 62 7.06 -3.86 12.68
N THR A 63 6.39 -4.74 13.44
CA THR A 63 6.38 -4.68 14.91
C THR A 63 7.63 -5.30 15.53
N TRP A 64 8.20 -6.35 14.91
CA TRP A 64 9.35 -7.08 15.45
C TRP A 64 10.65 -6.75 14.73
N VAL A 65 10.65 -6.68 13.40
CA VAL A 65 11.90 -6.53 12.63
C VAL A 65 12.40 -5.10 12.62
N LEU A 66 11.54 -4.08 12.59
CA LEU A 66 12.01 -2.70 12.58
C LEU A 66 12.62 -2.25 13.92
N PRO A 67 11.99 -2.48 15.08
CA PRO A 67 12.60 -2.08 16.34
C PRO A 67 13.85 -2.91 16.64
N LEU A 68 13.88 -4.17 16.22
CA LEU A 68 15.07 -5.03 16.32
C LEU A 68 16.19 -4.54 15.40
N ALA A 69 15.89 -4.16 14.16
CA ALA A 69 16.88 -3.61 13.24
C ALA A 69 17.44 -2.28 13.74
N ASP A 70 16.61 -1.42 14.31
CA ASP A 70 17.03 -0.14 14.90
C ASP A 70 17.87 -0.35 16.18
N ALA A 71 17.50 -1.33 17.01
CA ALA A 71 18.25 -1.71 18.22
C ALA A 71 19.60 -2.36 17.91
N VAL A 72 19.69 -3.20 16.86
CA VAL A 72 20.92 -3.89 16.45
C VAL A 72 21.83 -2.99 15.61
N ALA A 73 21.27 -2.05 14.83
CA ALA A 73 22.04 -1.08 14.04
C ALA A 73 22.65 0.05 14.90
N GLY A 74 22.23 0.18 16.17
CA GLY A 74 22.95 0.89 17.21
C GLY A 74 23.35 2.33 16.87
N GLY A 75 22.42 3.29 16.93
CA GLY A 75 22.70 4.70 17.25
C GLY A 75 23.76 5.48 16.45
N VAL A 76 24.29 4.97 15.33
CA VAL A 76 25.28 5.68 14.51
C VAL A 76 24.55 6.44 13.42
N GLY A 77 24.52 7.76 13.59
CA GLY A 77 24.12 8.69 12.53
C GLY A 77 25.02 8.56 11.30
N SER A 78 24.43 8.91 10.16
CA SER A 78 25.02 9.10 8.82
C SER A 78 25.10 7.86 7.91
N GLY A 79 24.56 7.99 6.69
CA GLY A 79 24.93 7.16 5.54
C GLY A 79 23.78 6.61 4.71
N GLY A 80 22.89 5.80 5.30
CA GLY A 80 21.79 5.11 4.59
C GLY A 80 20.40 5.74 4.71
N ALA A 81 20.28 6.79 5.53
CA ALA A 81 19.01 7.37 5.96
C ALA A 81 18.17 8.05 4.85
N LEU A 82 18.77 8.37 3.70
CA LEU A 82 18.08 9.00 2.57
C LEU A 82 17.44 7.98 1.60
N ALA A 83 17.97 6.75 1.51
CA ALA A 83 17.30 5.65 0.81
C ALA A 83 16.08 5.14 1.59
N ASN A 84 16.06 5.37 2.91
CA ASN A 84 15.02 4.95 3.83
C ASN A 84 13.78 5.86 3.88
N LEU A 85 13.74 6.98 3.15
CA LEU A 85 12.55 7.85 3.14
C LEU A 85 11.35 7.20 2.42
N SER A 86 11.59 6.32 1.44
CA SER A 86 10.54 5.53 0.78
C SER A 86 10.10 4.36 1.67
N SER A 87 11.06 3.64 2.26
CA SER A 87 10.82 2.52 3.18
C SER A 87 10.04 2.99 4.41
N PHE A 88 10.45 4.04 5.11
CA PHE A 88 9.69 4.62 6.23
C PHE A 88 8.30 5.12 5.83
N ARG A 89 8.12 5.58 4.58
CA ARG A 89 6.81 6.00 4.08
C ARG A 89 5.89 4.80 3.85
N LEU A 90 6.41 3.71 3.28
CA LEU A 90 5.69 2.44 3.15
C LEU A 90 5.36 1.84 4.53
N LEU A 91 6.27 1.94 5.49
CA LEU A 91 6.05 1.51 6.88
C LEU A 91 4.93 2.33 7.56
N ARG A 92 4.83 3.64 7.30
CA ARG A 92 3.67 4.45 7.72
C ARG A 92 2.37 3.99 7.08
N LEU A 93 2.38 3.58 5.82
CA LEU A 93 1.21 3.02 5.14
C LEU A 93 0.83 1.63 5.71
N LEU A 94 1.80 0.82 6.13
CA LEU A 94 1.53 -0.44 6.84
C LEU A 94 0.77 -0.23 8.15
N ARG A 95 1.00 0.87 8.86
CA ARG A 95 0.19 1.22 10.04
C ARG A 95 -1.28 1.51 9.68
N LEU A 96 -1.55 2.07 8.49
CA LEU A 96 -2.94 2.23 8.00
C LEU A 96 -3.58 0.89 7.66
N THR A 97 -2.80 -0.12 7.24
CA THR A 97 -3.34 -1.48 7.03
C THR A 97 -3.85 -2.11 8.33
N ARG A 98 -3.31 -1.73 9.49
CA ARG A 98 -3.84 -2.11 10.81
C ARG A 98 -5.27 -1.60 11.01
N MET A 99 -5.55 -0.35 10.61
CA MET A 99 -6.89 0.24 10.65
C MET A 99 -7.82 -0.43 9.62
N ALA A 100 -7.30 -0.77 8.43
CA ALA A 100 -8.03 -1.54 7.43
C ALA A 100 -8.36 -2.98 7.89
N LYS A 101 -7.59 -3.53 8.84
CA LYS A 101 -7.91 -4.83 9.45
C LYS A 101 -9.02 -4.69 10.49
N VAL A 102 -9.04 -3.62 11.29
CA VAL A 102 -10.13 -3.32 12.23
C VAL A 102 -11.46 -3.16 11.48
N MET A 103 -11.41 -2.57 10.30
CA MET A 103 -12.54 -2.45 9.37
C MET A 103 -13.13 -3.80 8.95
N ARG A 104 -12.40 -4.92 9.07
CA ARG A 104 -12.92 -6.28 8.79
C ARG A 104 -13.84 -6.83 9.88
N TYR A 105 -13.77 -6.31 11.11
CA TYR A 105 -14.73 -6.65 12.16
C TYR A 105 -16.12 -6.09 11.87
N PHE A 106 -16.21 -5.11 10.96
CA PHE A 106 -17.46 -4.54 10.49
C PHE A 106 -17.81 -5.12 9.11
N PRO A 107 -18.75 -6.08 9.02
CA PRO A 107 -19.11 -6.72 7.75
C PRO A 107 -19.67 -5.73 6.72
N GLU A 108 -20.24 -4.61 7.16
CA GLU A 108 -20.73 -3.53 6.31
C GLU A 108 -19.62 -2.88 5.47
N LEU A 109 -18.47 -2.60 6.10
CA LEU A 109 -17.32 -1.98 5.43
C LEU A 109 -16.65 -2.93 4.43
N LEU A 110 -16.63 -4.24 4.72
CA LEU A 110 -16.15 -5.25 3.76
C LEU A 110 -17.03 -5.32 2.51
N THR A 111 -18.33 -5.15 2.68
CA THR A 111 -19.29 -5.16 1.57
C THR A 111 -19.07 -3.95 0.65
N LEU A 112 -18.78 -2.78 1.22
CA LEU A 112 -18.42 -1.57 0.47
C LEU A 112 -17.09 -1.73 -0.28
N VAL A 113 -16.05 -2.31 0.33
CA VAL A 113 -14.78 -2.52 -0.37
C VAL A 113 -14.93 -3.52 -1.51
N ARG A 114 -15.75 -4.56 -1.33
CA ARG A 114 -16.05 -5.52 -2.39
C ARG A 114 -16.81 -4.89 -3.55
N SER A 115 -17.74 -3.98 -3.28
CA SER A 115 -18.45 -3.25 -4.35
C SER A 115 -17.52 -2.31 -5.11
N ILE A 116 -16.61 -1.61 -4.42
CA ILE A 116 -15.57 -0.79 -5.05
C ILE A 116 -14.66 -1.65 -5.93
N ALA A 117 -14.21 -2.80 -5.43
CA ALA A 117 -13.38 -3.72 -6.19
C ALA A 117 -14.11 -4.26 -7.44
N GLY A 118 -15.41 -4.55 -7.35
CA GLY A 118 -16.24 -4.91 -8.50
C GLY A 118 -16.38 -3.76 -9.51
N ALA A 119 -16.62 -2.54 -9.03
CA ALA A 119 -16.69 -1.35 -9.87
C ALA A 119 -15.36 -1.03 -10.57
N ALA A 120 -14.22 -1.31 -9.93
CA ALA A 120 -12.89 -1.06 -10.48
C ALA A 120 -12.65 -1.80 -11.80
N GLN A 121 -13.25 -2.97 -11.99
CA GLN A 121 -13.19 -3.69 -13.26
C GLN A 121 -13.83 -2.89 -14.40
N ALA A 122 -15.05 -2.39 -14.20
CA ALA A 122 -15.74 -1.57 -15.19
C ALA A 122 -15.00 -0.25 -15.45
N VAL A 123 -14.51 0.39 -14.38
CA VAL A 123 -13.71 1.62 -14.47
C VAL A 123 -12.42 1.40 -15.25
N SER A 124 -11.78 0.23 -15.12
CA SER A 124 -10.57 -0.11 -15.86
C SER A 124 -10.79 -0.18 -17.37
N PHE A 125 -11.95 -0.72 -17.81
CA PHE A 125 -12.32 -0.69 -19.23
C PHE A 125 -12.57 0.73 -19.74
N ILE A 126 -13.23 1.58 -18.94
CA ILE A 126 -13.48 2.99 -19.29
C ILE A 126 -12.15 3.75 -19.39
N LEU A 127 -11.23 3.53 -18.45
CA LEU A 127 -9.90 4.12 -18.46
C LEU A 127 -9.09 3.69 -19.69
N LEU A 128 -9.12 2.40 -20.03
CA LEU A 128 -8.45 1.89 -21.23
C LEU A 128 -9.01 2.55 -22.49
N PHE A 129 -10.33 2.66 -22.60
CA PHE A 129 -10.97 3.35 -23.72
C PHE A 129 -10.58 4.82 -23.80
N LEU A 130 -10.57 5.51 -22.66
CA LEU A 130 -10.14 6.91 -22.56
C LEU A 130 -8.69 7.09 -23.05
N VAL A 131 -7.78 6.19 -22.65
CA VAL A 131 -6.39 6.21 -23.09
C VAL A 131 -6.28 6.05 -24.61
N ILE A 132 -7.05 5.14 -25.20
CA ILE A 132 -7.06 4.93 -26.67
C ILE A 132 -7.53 6.20 -27.38
N VAL A 133 -8.62 6.82 -26.92
CA VAL A 133 -9.15 8.05 -27.51
C VAL A 133 -8.12 9.18 -27.45
N VAL A 134 -7.54 9.41 -26.27
CA VAL A 134 -6.50 10.43 -26.08
C VAL A 134 -5.29 10.15 -26.98
N TYR A 135 -4.89 8.89 -27.13
CA TYR A 135 -3.78 8.48 -27.99
C TYR A 135 -4.04 8.80 -29.47
N VAL A 136 -5.25 8.52 -29.98
CA VAL A 136 -5.62 8.85 -31.37
C VAL A 136 -5.58 10.36 -31.61
N PHE A 137 -6.13 11.15 -30.69
CA PHE A 137 -6.08 12.62 -30.80
C PHE A 137 -4.64 13.15 -30.76
N ALA A 138 -3.79 12.59 -29.90
CA ALA A 138 -2.38 12.94 -29.85
C ALA A 138 -1.67 12.62 -31.18
N LEU A 139 -1.96 11.46 -31.79
CA LEU A 139 -1.39 11.06 -33.07
C LEU A 139 -1.81 12.00 -34.21
N VAL A 140 -3.09 12.37 -34.28
CA VAL A 140 -3.60 13.35 -35.27
C VAL A 140 -2.95 14.71 -35.07
N PHE A 141 -2.83 15.18 -33.83
CA PHE A 141 -2.20 16.46 -33.54
C PHE A 141 -0.73 16.47 -33.96
N THR A 142 0.01 15.39 -33.65
CA THR A 142 1.38 15.20 -34.10
C THR A 142 1.49 15.07 -35.63
N SER A 143 0.57 14.42 -36.32
CA SER A 143 0.61 14.32 -37.79
C SER A 143 0.40 15.66 -38.46
N GLN A 144 -0.54 16.48 -37.97
CA GLN A 144 -0.84 17.80 -38.53
C GLN A 144 0.30 18.81 -38.26
N LEU A 145 0.89 18.80 -37.06
CA LEU A 145 1.99 19.72 -36.69
C LEU A 145 3.37 19.24 -37.15
N GLY A 146 3.57 17.93 -37.27
CA GLY A 146 4.79 17.31 -37.78
C GLY A 146 4.90 17.39 -39.31
N GLY A 147 3.77 17.22 -40.02
CA GLY A 147 3.71 17.33 -41.48
C GLY A 147 4.07 18.72 -42.00
N GLY A 148 3.70 19.78 -41.27
CA GLY A 148 4.03 21.17 -41.64
C GLY A 148 5.52 21.49 -41.67
N ARG A 149 6.35 20.79 -40.87
CA ARG A 149 7.82 20.97 -40.86
C ARG A 149 8.53 20.08 -41.87
N ALA A 150 7.98 18.90 -42.17
CA ALA A 150 8.53 17.99 -43.17
C ALA A 150 8.33 18.52 -44.60
N GLY A 151 7.14 19.07 -44.91
CA GLY A 151 6.86 19.69 -46.21
C GLY A 151 7.64 20.98 -46.46
N ALA A 152 7.85 21.81 -45.43
CA ALA A 152 8.61 23.06 -45.54
C ALA A 152 10.12 22.85 -45.78
N ARG A 153 10.71 21.74 -45.30
CA ARG A 153 12.11 21.39 -45.61
C ARG A 153 12.28 20.82 -47.01
N ALA A 154 11.34 19.98 -47.48
CA ALA A 154 11.39 19.42 -48.82
C ALA A 154 11.24 20.50 -49.92
N GLY A 155 10.48 21.57 -49.67
CA GLY A 155 10.40 22.72 -50.58
C GLY A 155 11.62 23.65 -50.57
N ALA A 156 12.46 23.60 -49.54
CA ALA A 156 13.65 24.45 -49.41
C ALA A 156 14.93 23.79 -49.97
N GLU A 157 14.96 22.45 -50.11
CA GLU A 157 16.06 21.73 -50.78
C GLU A 157 15.79 21.48 -52.28
N GLY A 158 14.58 21.79 -52.76
CA GLY A 158 14.17 21.64 -54.16
C GLY A 158 14.20 22.92 -55.00
N VAL A 159 14.71 24.04 -54.45
CA VAL A 159 14.96 25.33 -55.14
C VAL A 159 16.44 25.65 -55.01
#